data_AF-A0A5K1CST6-F1
#
_entry.id   AF-A0A5K1CST6-F1
#
_cell.length_a   1.000
_cell.length_b   1.000
_cell.length_c   1.000
_cell.angle_alpha   90.00
_cell.angle_beta   90.00
_cell.angle_gamma   90.00
#
_symmetry.space_group_name_H-M   'P 1'
#
loop_
_entity.id
_entity.type
_entity.pdbx_description
1 polymer ?
#
loop_
_entity_poly.entity_id
_entity_poly.type
_entity_poly.pdbx_seq_one_letter_code
_entity_poly.pdbx_strand_id
1 'polypeptide(L)' 'VLIGCDGARSSVAKWMGFSNPSYVGHSAYRGLGMYPNGQLFNPKVHYIYGRGLRAGYVPLSPMKVYWFICFNSPSP' A
#
# COMPACT_ATOMS: atom_id res chain seq x y z
N VAL A 1 18.84 20.91 -16.44
CA VAL A 1 17.56 20.50 -15.82
C VAL A 1 17.84 19.36 -14.85
N LEU A 2 17.27 19.40 -13.65
CA LEU A 2 17.36 18.31 -12.65
C LEU A 2 15.99 17.63 -12.53
N ILE A 3 15.96 16.29 -12.54
CA ILE A 3 14.74 15.50 -12.30
C ILE A 3 15.00 14.57 -11.12
N GLY A 4 14.42 14.87 -9.96
CA GLY A 4 14.54 14.06 -8.74
C GLY A 4 13.49 12.95 -8.68
N CYS A 5 13.84 11.73 -9.11
CA CYS A 5 12.98 10.54 -9.06
C CYS A 5 13.45 9.52 -8.01
N ASP A 6 14.00 9.97 -6.88
CA ASP A 6 14.65 9.16 -5.84
C ASP A 6 13.74 8.78 -4.65
N GLY A 7 12.42 8.92 -4.80
CA GLY A 7 11.41 8.35 -3.90
C GLY A 7 11.14 9.13 -2.61
N ALA A 8 10.40 8.51 -1.67
CA ALA A 8 9.85 9.21 -0.49
C ALA A 8 10.90 9.73 0.50
N ARG A 9 12.12 9.20 0.49
CA ARG A 9 13.27 9.66 1.30
C ARG A 9 14.31 10.37 0.44
N SER A 10 13.83 11.16 -0.53
CA SER A 10 14.63 11.85 -1.53
C SER A 10 15.68 12.79 -0.92
N SER A 11 16.92 12.64 -1.39
CA SER A 11 18.05 13.53 -1.08
C SER A 11 17.91 14.87 -1.81
N VAL A 12 17.37 14.83 -3.04
CA VAL A 12 17.09 16.02 -3.85
C VAL A 12 16.01 16.88 -3.19
N ALA A 13 14.93 16.27 -2.70
CA ALA A 13 13.87 16.97 -1.97
C ALA A 13 14.40 17.62 -0.68
N LYS A 14 15.26 16.91 0.05
CA LYS A 14 15.93 17.46 1.24
C LYS A 14 16.82 18.66 0.90
N TRP A 15 17.61 18.59 -0.17
CA TRP A 15 18.43 19.71 -0.64
C TRP A 15 17.58 20.92 -1.05
N MET A 16 16.39 20.69 -1.61
CA MET A 16 15.42 21.75 -1.95
C MET A 16 14.61 22.27 -0.76
N GLY A 17 14.86 21.79 0.46
CA GLY A 17 14.18 22.27 1.67
C GLY A 17 12.78 21.72 1.91
N PHE A 18 12.41 20.58 1.30
CA PHE A 18 11.10 19.97 1.53
C PHE A 18 11.04 19.31 2.91
N SER A 19 9.84 19.21 3.48
CA SER A 19 9.63 18.56 4.79
C SER A 19 9.89 17.06 4.73
N ASN A 20 10.38 16.50 5.84
CA ASN A 20 10.49 15.04 6.00
C ASN A 20 9.10 14.37 6.00
N PRO A 21 9.01 13.09 5.58
CA PRO A 21 7.79 12.31 5.73
C PRO A 21 7.35 12.21 7.20
N SER A 22 6.05 12.31 7.43
CA SER A 22 5.43 12.17 8.75
C SER A 22 4.64 10.85 8.85
N TYR A 23 4.54 10.32 10.08
CA TYR A 23 3.74 9.13 10.34
C TYR A 23 2.23 9.44 10.23
N VAL A 24 1.50 8.61 9.50
CA VAL A 24 0.08 8.85 9.14
C VAL A 24 -0.93 8.15 10.08
N GLY A 25 -0.50 7.65 11.24
CA GLY A 25 -1.37 7.08 12.27
C GLY A 25 -1.89 5.65 12.01
N HIS A 26 -1.33 4.96 11.02
CA HIS A 26 -1.68 3.58 10.73
C HIS A 26 -0.50 2.80 10.15
N SER A 27 -0.56 1.50 10.32
CA SER A 27 0.40 0.54 9.77
C SER A 27 -0.32 -0.38 8.79
N ALA A 28 0.42 -1.00 7.88
CA ALA A 28 -0.15 -1.89 6.88
C ALA A 28 0.65 -3.18 6.74
N TYR A 29 -0.06 -4.30 6.73
CA TYR A 29 0.43 -5.56 6.17
C TYR A 29 -0.11 -5.69 4.75
N ARG A 30 0.70 -6.27 3.87
CA ARG A 30 0.30 -6.53 2.49
C ARG A 30 1.02 -7.76 1.97
N GLY A 31 0.42 -8.40 0.99
CA GLY A 31 0.99 -9.59 0.40
C GLY A 31 0.35 -9.94 -0.93
N LEU A 32 0.82 -11.06 -1.46
CA LEU A 32 0.35 -11.63 -2.70
C LEU A 32 -0.17 -13.04 -2.42
N GLY A 33 -1.48 -13.24 -2.57
CA GLY A 33 -2.08 -14.57 -2.56
C GLY A 33 -1.88 -15.24 -3.91
N MET A 34 -1.41 -16.49 -3.88
CA MET A 34 -1.25 -17.34 -5.06
C MET A 34 -2.39 -18.35 -5.11
N TYR A 35 -3.04 -18.45 -6.27
CA TYR A 35 -4.17 -19.34 -6.54
C TYR A 35 -3.80 -20.26 -7.71
N PRO A 36 -3.14 -21.40 -7.46
CA PRO A 36 -2.64 -22.28 -8.53
C PRO A 36 -3.75 -22.79 -9.46
N ASN A 37 -4.95 -22.99 -8.92
CA ASN A 37 -6.12 -23.47 -9.65
C ASN A 37 -7.02 -22.33 -10.18
N GLY A 38 -6.51 -21.10 -10.16
CA GLY A 38 -7.28 -19.92 -10.52
C GLY A 38 -7.97 -19.25 -9.33
N GLN A 39 -8.11 -17.94 -9.43
CA GLN A 39 -8.82 -17.10 -8.48
C GLN A 39 -10.27 -16.86 -8.96
N LEU A 40 -11.23 -16.79 -8.04
CA LEU A 40 -12.66 -16.65 -8.35
C LEU A 40 -13.20 -15.22 -8.22
N PHE A 41 -12.33 -14.26 -7.96
CA PHE A 41 -12.70 -12.87 -7.73
C PHE A 41 -12.82 -12.09 -9.05
N ASN A 42 -13.78 -11.16 -9.06
CA ASN A 42 -13.97 -10.24 -10.16
C ASN A 42 -12.80 -9.25 -10.26
N PRO A 43 -12.43 -8.76 -11.47
CA PRO A 43 -11.34 -7.80 -11.66
C PRO A 43 -11.73 -6.40 -11.17
N LYS A 44 -11.94 -6.28 -9.86
CA LYS A 44 -12.33 -5.06 -9.14
C LYS A 44 -11.57 -5.01 -7.83
N VAL A 45 -11.40 -3.79 -7.31
CA VAL A 45 -10.88 -3.60 -5.96
C VAL A 45 -12.01 -3.87 -4.97
N HIS A 46 -11.78 -4.76 -4.02
CA HIS A 46 -12.69 -5.02 -2.92
C HIS A 46 -12.17 -4.34 -1.66
N TYR A 47 -13.00 -3.50 -1.03
CA TYR A 47 -12.69 -2.86 0.23
C TYR A 47 -13.62 -3.35 1.33
N ILE A 48 -13.05 -3.55 2.52
CA ILE A 48 -13.75 -3.88 3.74
C ILE A 48 -13.36 -2.83 4.78
N TYR A 49 -14.35 -2.10 5.29
CA TYR A 49 -14.15 -1.05 6.29
C TYR A 49 -14.68 -1.51 7.65
N GLY A 50 -13.84 -1.35 8.67
CA GLY A 50 -14.17 -1.57 10.07
C GLY A 50 -13.73 -0.39 10.93
N ARG A 51 -13.99 -0.48 12.24
CA ARG A 51 -13.56 0.56 13.19
C ARG A 51 -12.04 0.53 13.35
N GLY A 52 -11.35 1.49 12.73
CA GLY A 52 -9.89 1.58 12.77
C GLY A 52 -9.16 0.51 11.95
N LEU A 53 -9.87 -0.19 11.06
CA LEU A 53 -9.34 -1.24 10.21
C LEU A 53 -9.87 -1.07 8.80
N ARG A 54 -9.00 -1.26 7.81
CA ARG A 54 -9.33 -1.28 6.39
C ARG A 54 -8.61 -2.48 5.79
N ALA A 55 -9.34 -3.38 5.16
CA ALA A 55 -8.75 -4.45 4.40
C ALA A 55 -9.21 -4.34 2.95
N GLY A 56 -8.43 -4.91 2.05
CA GLY A 56 -8.85 -5.04 0.67
C GLY A 56 -7.99 -5.97 -0.12
N TYR A 57 -8.49 -6.32 -1.29
CA TYR A 57 -7.77 -7.13 -2.24
C TYR A 57 -8.10 -6.75 -3.67
N VAL A 58 -7.16 -7.06 -4.56
CA VAL A 58 -7.21 -6.73 -5.98
C VAL A 58 -6.68 -7.93 -6.77
N PRO A 59 -7.52 -8.56 -7.63
CA PRO A 59 -7.03 -9.57 -8.55
C PRO A 59 -6.07 -8.93 -9.55
N LEU A 60 -4.83 -9.43 -9.57
CA LEU A 60 -3.79 -8.94 -10.47
C LEU A 60 -3.67 -9.79 -11.74
N SER A 61 -4.04 -11.06 -11.65
CA SER A 61 -4.03 -12.02 -12.75
C SER A 61 -4.96 -13.20 -12.42
N PRO A 62 -5.19 -14.16 -13.34
CA PRO A 62 -5.97 -15.35 -13.05
C PRO A 62 -5.47 -16.18 -11.87
N MET A 63 -4.23 -16.02 -11.41
CA MET A 63 -3.64 -16.81 -10.32
C MET A 63 -3.11 -15.97 -9.16
N LYS A 64 -3.24 -14.64 -9.20
CA LYS A 64 -2.59 -13.76 -8.22
C LYS A 64 -3.55 -12.70 -7.72
N VAL A 65 -3.61 -12.54 -6.41
CA VAL A 65 -4.42 -11.51 -5.75
C VAL A 65 -3.55 -10.73 -4.79
N TYR A 66 -3.40 -9.43 -5.01
CA TYR A 66 -2.78 -8.55 -4.02
C TYR A 66 -3.77 -8.28 -2.90
N TRP A 67 -3.31 -8.30 -1.66
CA TRP A 67 -4.15 -7.97 -0.51
C TRP A 67 -3.41 -7.04 0.43
N PHE A 68 -4.17 -6.28 1.20
CA PHE A 68 -3.66 -5.42 2.26
C PHE A 68 -4.61 -5.37 3.45
N ILE A 69 -4.03 -5.11 4.62
CA ILE A 69 -4.73 -4.78 5.85
C ILE A 69 -4.03 -3.54 6.42
N CYS A 70 -4.75 -2.44 6.51
CA CYS A 70 -4.35 -1.21 7.19
C CYS A 70 -5.10 -1.12 8.52
N PHE A 71 -4.39 -0.89 9.61
CA PHE A 71 -4.98 -0.74 10.94
C PHE A 71 -4.40 0.49 11.63
N ASN A 72 -5.25 1.20 12.37
CA ASN A 72 -4.81 2.31 13.21
C ASN A 72 -3.77 1.78 14.19
N SER A 73 -2.63 2.45 14.24
CA SER A 73 -1.54 2.13 15.14
C SER A 73 -1.03 3.43 15.71
N PRO A 74 -0.92 3.57 17.04
CA PRO A 74 -0.13 4.65 17.61
C PRO A 74 1.32 4.53 17.14
N SER A 75 2.09 5.62 17.29
CA SER A 75 3.49 5.80 16.84
C SER A 75 4.28 4.50 16.67
N PRO A 76 5.05 4.33 15.58
CA PRO A 76 6.03 3.26 15.48
C PRO A 76 7.03 3.28 16.63
#